data_AF-A0A7C2IH09-F1
#
_entry.id   AF-A0A7C2IH09-F1
#
_cell.length_a   1.000
_cell.length_b   1.000
_cell.length_c   1.000
_cell.angle_alpha   90.00
_cell.angle_beta   90.00
_cell.angle_gamma   90.00
#
_symmetry.space_group_name_H-M   'P 1'
#
loop_
_entity.id
_entity.type
_entity.pdbx_description
1 polymer ?
#
loop_
_entity_poly.entity_id
_entity_poly.type
_entity_poly.pdbx_seq_one_letter_code
_entity_poly.pdbx_strand_id
1 'polypeptide(L)'
;MIRGVVAEAEAAPEELSSIANVMIAPPMPFIPAEHHGRPIVMALVVDAGEVEAGQRVLAPFRAGHADCRPGAADEVPRDLHAG
;
A
#
# COMPACT_ATOMS: atom_id res chain seq x y z
N MET A 1 9.14 1.85 1.71
CA MET A 1 7.76 1.34 1.50
C MET A 1 6.70 2.44 1.74
N ILE A 2 6.31 2.80 2.98
CA ILE A 2 5.25 3.81 3.22
C ILE A 2 5.60 5.19 2.63
N ARG A 3 6.85 5.64 2.78
CA ARG A 3 7.31 6.91 2.18
C ARG A 3 7.13 6.99 0.67
N GLY A 4 7.24 5.87 -0.04
CA GLY A 4 7.01 5.83 -1.49
C GLY A 4 5.53 6.05 -1.80
N VAL A 5 4.64 5.33 -1.11
CA VAL A 5 3.19 5.51 -1.26
C VAL A 5 2.76 6.94 -0.94
N VAL A 6 3.32 7.55 0.11
CA VAL A 6 3.03 8.94 0.48
C VAL A 6 3.51 9.92 -0.59
N ALA A 7 4.76 9.77 -1.07
CA ALA A 7 5.30 10.67 -2.10
C ALA A 7 4.51 10.61 -3.41
N GLU A 8 4.11 9.41 -3.85
CA GLU A 8 3.29 9.25 -5.05
C GLU A 8 1.87 9.80 -4.85
N ALA A 9 1.29 9.67 -3.65
CA ALA A 9 -0.02 10.23 -3.33
C ALA A 9 0.01 11.77 -3.26
N GLU A 10 1.07 12.38 -2.73
CA GLU A 10 1.25 13.84 -2.71
C GLU A 10 1.41 14.43 -4.13
N ALA A 11 2.02 13.69 -5.04
CA ALA A 11 2.24 14.13 -6.42
C ALA A 11 1.05 13.84 -7.36
N ALA A 12 0.03 13.14 -6.88
CA ALA A 12 -1.10 12.69 -7.69
C ALA A 12 -2.15 13.80 -7.94
N PRO A 13 -2.94 13.68 -9.02
CA PRO A 13 -4.10 14.55 -9.25
C PRO A 13 -5.14 14.44 -8.13
N GLU A 14 -6.00 15.47 -7.99
CA GLU A 14 -7.10 15.47 -7.02
C GLU A 14 -8.11 14.32 -7.25
N GLU A 15 -8.19 13.79 -8.47
CA GLU A 15 -9.06 12.63 -8.78
C GLU A 15 -8.54 11.30 -8.22
N LEU A 16 -7.31 11.26 -7.68
CA LEU A 16 -6.74 10.08 -7.05
C LEU A 16 -7.06 10.02 -5.56
N SER A 17 -7.63 8.89 -5.13
CA SER A 17 -7.79 8.54 -3.72
C SER A 17 -6.93 7.33 -3.37
N SER A 18 -6.24 7.38 -2.22
CA SER A 18 -5.43 6.26 -1.74
C SER A 18 -5.56 6.03 -0.24
N ILE A 19 -5.44 4.76 0.17
CA ILE A 19 -5.45 4.31 1.57
C ILE A 19 -4.27 3.35 1.76
N ALA A 20 -3.39 3.67 2.71
CA ALA A 20 -2.32 2.77 3.15
C ALA A 20 -2.71 2.09 4.47
N ASN A 21 -3.04 0.80 4.40
CA ASN A 21 -3.33 -0.01 5.59
C ASN A 21 -2.06 -0.71 6.07
N VAL A 22 -1.68 -0.49 7.33
CA VAL A 22 -0.66 -1.28 8.02
C VAL A 22 -1.38 -2.32 8.86
N MET A 23 -1.26 -3.59 8.49
CA MET A 23 -2.02 -4.67 9.12
C MET A 23 -1.30 -6.01 9.04
N ILE A 24 -1.78 -6.99 9.80
CA ILE A 24 -1.39 -8.39 9.61
C ILE A 24 -2.06 -8.92 8.34
N ALA A 25 -1.29 -9.52 7.45
CA ALA A 25 -1.78 -10.05 6.19
C ALA A 25 -2.88 -11.09 6.42
N PRO A 26 -4.12 -10.82 5.99
CA PRO A 26 -5.20 -11.80 6.04
C PRO A 26 -5.00 -12.85 4.94
N PRO A 27 -5.60 -14.04 5.06
CA PRO A 27 -5.49 -15.11 4.05
C PRO A 27 -6.38 -14.81 2.84
N MET A 28 -6.04 -13.77 2.08
CA MET A 28 -6.75 -13.37 0.86
C MET A 28 -6.11 -14.03 -0.38
N PRO A 29 -6.91 -14.38 -1.42
CA PRO A 29 -6.42 -15.13 -2.58
C PRO A 29 -5.37 -14.37 -3.41
N PHE A 30 -5.28 -13.05 -3.28
CA PHE A 30 -4.29 -12.22 -3.98
C PHE A 30 -3.01 -11.96 -3.16
N ILE A 31 -2.94 -12.43 -1.91
CA ILE A 31 -1.73 -12.37 -1.09
C ILE A 31 -1.05 -13.74 -1.15
N PRO A 32 0.23 -13.83 -1.56
CA PRO A 32 0.99 -15.09 -1.50
C PRO A 32 0.96 -15.71 -0.10
N ALA A 33 0.79 -17.04 -0.04
CA ALA A 33 0.60 -17.75 1.23
C ALA A 33 1.74 -17.56 2.24
N GLU A 34 2.98 -17.38 1.75
CA GLU A 34 4.18 -17.09 2.56
C GLU A 34 4.13 -15.74 3.31
N HIS A 35 3.19 -14.88 2.97
CA HIS A 35 2.97 -13.60 3.65
C HIS A 35 1.82 -13.62 4.66
N HIS A 36 0.97 -14.65 4.65
CA HIS A 36 -0.18 -14.72 5.57
C HIS A 36 0.30 -14.69 7.03
N GLY A 37 -0.39 -13.91 7.87
CA GLY A 37 -0.03 -13.75 9.29
C GLY A 37 1.20 -12.87 9.55
N ARG A 38 1.82 -12.29 8.52
CA ARG A 38 2.96 -11.36 8.67
C ARG A 38 2.51 -9.91 8.51
N PRO A 39 3.17 -8.94 9.16
CA PRO A 39 2.88 -7.52 8.92
C PRO A 39 3.14 -7.13 7.47
N ILE A 40 2.18 -6.40 6.89
CA ILE A 40 2.23 -5.87 5.52
C ILE A 40 1.75 -4.42 5.50
N VAL A 41 2.13 -3.72 4.44
CA VAL A 41 1.50 -2.45 4.05
C VAL A 41 0.72 -2.71 2.77
N MET A 42 -0.60 -2.52 2.83
CA MET A 42 -1.51 -2.68 1.69
C MET A 42 -1.97 -1.30 1.23
N ALA A 43 -1.58 -0.93 0.01
CA ALA A 43 -2.02 0.30 -0.64
C ALA A 43 -3.24 0.00 -1.53
N LEU A 44 -4.38 0.62 -1.20
CA LEU A 44 -5.57 0.65 -2.04
C LEU A 44 -5.59 2.01 -2.73
N VAL A 45 -5.67 2.02 -4.06
CA VAL A 45 -5.60 3.25 -4.86
C VAL A 45 -6.70 3.21 -5.91
N VAL A 46 -7.42 4.32 -6.06
CA VAL A 46 -8.50 4.49 -7.04
C VAL A 46 -8.34 5.84 -7.71
N ASP A 47 -8.35 5.84 -9.04
CA ASP A 47 -8.44 7.04 -9.87
C ASP A 47 -9.88 7.17 -10.37
N ALA A 48 -10.53 8.29 -10.08
CA ALA A 48 -11.91 8.56 -10.47
C ALA A 48 -12.03 9.34 -11.81
N GLY A 49 -10.92 9.52 -12.53
CA GLY A 49 -10.86 10.21 -13.80
C GLY A 49 -10.94 9.28 -15.01
N GLU A 50 -10.37 9.73 -16.13
CA GLU A 50 -10.34 8.97 -17.39
C GLU A 50 -9.44 7.72 -17.29
N VAL A 51 -9.94 6.57 -17.73
CA VAL A 51 -9.30 5.25 -17.54
C VAL A 51 -7.85 5.22 -18.05
N GLU A 52 -7.61 5.75 -19.25
CA GLU A 52 -6.27 5.77 -19.87
C GLU A 52 -5.30 6.70 -19.12
N ALA A 53 -5.81 7.78 -18.53
CA ALA A 53 -5.01 8.66 -17.68
C ALA A 53 -4.72 8.00 -16.33
N GLY A 54 -5.73 7.38 -15.72
CA GLY A 54 -5.60 6.64 -14.47
C GLY A 54 -4.57 5.51 -14.54
N GLN A 55 -4.46 4.79 -15.67
CA GLN A 55 -3.40 3.78 -15.82
C GLN A 55 -1.99 4.37 -15.69
N ARG A 56 -1.77 5.59 -16.17
CA ARG A 56 -0.48 6.30 -16.03
C ARG A 56 -0.25 6.76 -14.60
N VAL A 57 -1.28 7.28 -13.94
CA VAL A 57 -1.22 7.72 -12.53
C VAL A 57 -0.97 6.55 -11.58
N LEU A 58 -1.52 5.36 -11.88
CA LEU A 58 -1.34 4.16 -11.06
C LEU A 58 -0.01 3.44 -11.29
N ALA A 59 0.72 3.74 -12.37
CA ALA A 59 1.95 3.04 -12.73
C ALA A 59 3.06 3.13 -11.67
N PRO A 60 3.35 4.30 -11.07
CA PRO A 60 4.36 4.43 -10.01
C PRO A 60 4.01 3.62 -8.74
N PHE A 61 2.73 3.61 -8.35
CA PHE A 61 2.25 2.79 -7.22
C PHE A 61 2.49 1.29 -7.44
N ARG A 62 2.44 0.82 -8.69
CA ARG A 62 2.73 -0.58 -9.06
C ARG A 62 4.23 -0.88 -9.14
N ALA A 63 5.09 0.12 -9.30
CA ALA A 63 6.55 -0.06 -9.33
C ALA A 63 7.16 -0.18 -7.93
N GLY A 64 6.50 0.40 -6.91
CA GLY A 64 6.98 0.46 -5.52
C GLY A 64 7.13 -0.89 -4.78
N HIS A 65 6.78 -2.02 -5.40
CA HIS A 65 6.94 -3.36 -4.83
C HIS A 65 8.40 -3.85 -4.77
N ALA A 66 9.32 -3.20 -5.48
CA ALA A 66 10.70 -3.70 -5.66
C ALA A 66 11.60 -3.59 -4.41
N ASP A 67 11.21 -2.81 -3.39
CA ASP A 67 12.10 -2.44 -2.28
C ASP A 67 11.60 -2.92 -0.89
N CYS A 68 11.01 -4.11 -0.86
CA CYS A 68 10.59 -4.77 0.39
C CYS A 68 11.74 -5.59 0.98
N ARG A 69 12.61 -4.95 1.77
CA ARG A 69 13.57 -5.67 2.62
C ARG A 69 12.81 -6.29 3.82
N PRO A 70 12.91 -7.61 4.08
CA PRO A 70 12.25 -8.23 5.22
C PRO A 70 12.87 -7.69 6.52
N GLY A 71 12.09 -6.93 7.31
CA GLY A 71 12.55 -6.38 8.59
C GLY A 71 11.74 -5.20 9.15
N ALA A 72 10.90 -4.53 8.36
CA ALA A 72 10.10 -3.38 8.84
C ALA A 72 8.89 -3.75 9.74
N ALA A 73 8.70 -5.04 10.00
CA ALA A 73 7.58 -5.60 10.77
C ALA A 73 7.79 -5.55 12.29
N ASP A 74 9.01 -5.31 12.77
CA ASP A 74 9.37 -5.34 14.21
C ASP A 74 9.05 -4.04 14.97
N GLU A 75 8.59 -3.00 14.28
CA GLU A 75 8.45 -1.65 14.86
C GLU A 75 7.00 -1.14 14.94
N VAL A 76 5.99 -2.02 14.84
CA VAL A 76 4.58 -1.63 15.06
C VAL A 76 4.31 -1.54 16.57
N PRO A 77 4.06 -0.34 17.13
CA PRO A 77 3.78 -0.17 18.55
C PRO A 77 2.47 -0.89 18.93
N ARG A 78 2.49 -1.65 20.04
CA ARG A 78 1.41 -2.56 20.48
C ARG A 78 0.12 -1.86 20.96
N ASP A 79 0.06 -0.54 20.85
CA ASP A 79 -0.96 0.34 21.43
C ASP A 79 -2.09 0.75 20.46
N LEU A 80 -2.01 0.37 19.17
CA LEU A 80 -3.04 0.73 18.17
C LEU A 80 -4.32 -0.16 18.19
N HIS A 81 -4.51 -1.03 19.19
CA HIS A 81 -5.69 -1.93 19.29
C HIS A 81 -6.65 -1.61 20.44
N ALA A 82 -6.46 -0.50 21.16
CA ALA A 82 -7.36 -0.07 22.22
C ALA A 82 -7.94 1.32 21.92
N GLY A 83 -9.12 1.32 21.29
CA GLY A 83 -9.94 2.50 21.04
C GLY A 83 -11.30 2.12 20.49
#